data_AF-A0A2N9N6V3-F1
#
_entry.id   AF-A0A2N9N6V3-F1
#
_cell.length_a   1.000
_cell.length_b   1.000
_cell.length_c   1.000
_cell.angle_alpha   90.00
_cell.angle_beta   90.00
_cell.angle_gamma   90.00
#
_symmetry.space_group_name_H-M   'P 1'
#
loop_
_entity.id
_entity.type
_entity.pdbx_description
1 polymer ?
#
loop_
_entity_poly.entity_id
_entity_poly.type
_entity_poly.pdbx_seq_one_letter_code
_entity_poly.pdbx_strand_id
1 'polypeptide(L)'
;MTFYLAGGGKANTLNGDGSLAASAPAEDKPDAFTYDPMDPVSSFGGNVCCTGNAVTGGAFDQRKMEERPDILVYTSEPFKEGVEASGPIDVTLFVGSDAKDTDFTVKLIDVQPDGTAYNLDETIQRARYRNGYDQPLAWMEAGKVYKLTLQPMTTSNFFAAGHRLRIEVSSSNFPRFDRNMNTGGNNYDESKGVVAHNTVHHSRQYASQVTLTVVKR
;
A
#
# COMPACT_ATOMS: atom_id res chain seq x y z
N MET A 1 -2.55 15.00 9.47
CA MET A 1 -2.69 15.53 8.10
C MET A 1 -3.15 14.39 7.20
N THR A 2 -4.27 14.54 6.51
CA THR A 2 -4.89 13.44 5.74
C THR A 2 -4.80 13.72 4.25
N PHE A 3 -4.45 12.68 3.50
CA PHE A 3 -4.45 12.66 2.04
C PHE A 3 -5.36 11.54 1.55
N TYR A 4 -5.99 11.76 0.41
CA TYR A 4 -6.85 10.79 -0.26
C TYR A 4 -6.16 10.32 -1.54
N LEU A 5 -6.26 9.03 -1.81
CA LEU A 5 -5.83 8.48 -3.10
C LEU A 5 -6.72 9.09 -4.19
N ALA A 6 -6.12 9.41 -5.33
CA ALA A 6 -6.78 9.98 -6.48
C ALA A 6 -6.01 9.61 -7.76
N GLY A 7 -6.70 9.60 -8.90
CA GLY A 7 -6.09 9.22 -10.17
C GLY A 7 -7.14 9.09 -11.28
N GLY A 8 -6.67 8.74 -12.47
CA GLY A 8 -7.50 8.44 -13.64
C GLY A 8 -7.77 6.94 -13.83
N GLY A 9 -7.41 6.10 -12.86
CA GLY A 9 -7.47 4.64 -12.93
C GLY A 9 -6.22 4.02 -13.55
N LYS A 10 -5.08 4.72 -13.51
CA LYS A 10 -3.79 4.27 -14.07
C LYS A 10 -2.63 4.57 -13.11
N ALA A 11 -2.81 4.36 -11.82
CA ALA A 11 -1.77 4.55 -10.82
C ALA A 11 -0.63 3.50 -10.88
N ASN A 12 -0.70 2.50 -11.76
CA ASN A 12 0.34 1.48 -11.91
C ASN A 12 1.68 2.12 -12.28
N THR A 13 2.74 1.69 -11.58
CA THR A 13 4.12 2.14 -11.73
C THR A 13 4.39 3.60 -11.36
N LEU A 14 5.67 3.97 -11.24
CA LEU A 14 6.16 5.34 -11.06
C LEU A 14 5.65 6.32 -12.14
N ASN A 15 5.32 5.82 -13.33
CA ASN A 15 4.86 6.63 -14.46
C ASN A 15 3.33 6.72 -14.55
N GLY A 16 2.61 6.17 -13.56
CA GLY A 16 1.17 6.23 -13.46
C GLY A 16 0.63 7.62 -13.11
N ASP A 17 -0.69 7.72 -13.04
CA ASP A 17 -1.41 8.98 -12.73
C ASP A 17 -1.89 9.09 -11.27
N GLY A 18 -1.39 8.21 -10.39
CA GLY A 18 -1.75 8.17 -8.98
C GLY A 18 -1.22 9.39 -8.22
N SER A 19 -2.12 10.03 -7.47
CA SER A 19 -1.85 11.23 -6.69
C SER A 19 -2.42 11.12 -5.27
N LEU A 20 -1.84 11.89 -4.36
CA LEU A 20 -2.34 12.10 -3.01
C LEU A 20 -2.93 13.50 -2.89
N ALA A 21 -4.25 13.58 -2.85
CA ALA A 21 -5.02 14.83 -2.86
C ALA A 21 -5.51 15.23 -1.45
N ALA A 22 -5.82 16.52 -1.26
CA ALA A 22 -6.36 17.03 0.00
C ALA A 22 -7.84 16.67 0.25
N SER A 23 -8.55 16.22 -0.79
CA SER A 23 -9.94 15.78 -0.73
C SER A 23 -10.17 14.57 -1.63
N ALA A 24 -11.14 13.73 -1.26
CA ALA A 24 -11.50 12.57 -2.06
C ALA A 24 -12.06 12.98 -3.44
N PRO A 25 -11.71 12.27 -4.53
CA PRO A 25 -12.30 12.48 -5.85
C PRO A 25 -13.84 12.34 -5.84
N ALA A 26 -14.53 13.03 -6.74
CA ALA A 26 -15.99 12.93 -6.80
C ALA A 26 -16.47 11.58 -7.37
N GLU A 27 -15.86 11.15 -8.48
CA GLU A 27 -16.19 9.92 -9.19
C GLU A 27 -15.19 8.82 -8.86
N ASP A 28 -15.65 7.57 -8.94
CA ASP A 28 -14.79 6.41 -8.76
C ASP A 28 -14.16 5.99 -10.09
N LYS A 29 -12.83 5.93 -10.10
CA LYS A 29 -12.02 5.44 -11.21
C LYS A 29 -10.96 4.49 -10.64
N PRO A 30 -11.36 3.28 -10.25
CA PRO A 30 -10.49 2.39 -9.50
C PRO A 30 -9.24 2.04 -10.31
N ASP A 31 -8.10 1.96 -9.62
CA ASP A 31 -6.88 1.41 -10.17
C ASP A 31 -6.91 -0.12 -10.06
N ALA A 32 -6.51 -0.80 -11.13
CA ALA A 32 -6.51 -2.25 -11.20
C ALA A 32 -5.10 -2.80 -11.39
N PHE A 33 -4.81 -3.94 -10.76
CA PHE A 33 -3.55 -4.64 -10.92
C PHE A 33 -3.73 -6.14 -10.75
N THR A 34 -2.78 -6.90 -11.30
CA THR A 34 -2.78 -8.36 -11.24
C THR A 34 -1.73 -8.82 -10.25
N TYR A 35 -2.13 -9.65 -9.29
CA TYR A 35 -1.22 -10.28 -8.33
C TYR A 35 -1.08 -11.77 -8.64
N ASP A 36 0.13 -12.18 -8.99
CA ASP A 36 0.52 -13.58 -9.12
C ASP A 36 1.35 -14.02 -7.90
N PRO A 37 0.87 -14.97 -7.07
CA PRO A 37 1.65 -15.50 -5.95
C PRO A 37 3.01 -16.10 -6.36
N MET A 38 3.20 -16.46 -7.63
CA MET A 38 4.46 -16.99 -8.16
C MET A 38 5.45 -15.90 -8.60
N ASP A 39 5.01 -14.65 -8.75
CA ASP A 39 5.84 -13.47 -9.00
C ASP A 39 5.48 -12.34 -8.02
N PRO A 40 5.76 -12.52 -6.71
CA PRO A 40 5.45 -11.50 -5.71
C PRO A 40 6.38 -10.29 -5.84
N VAL A 41 5.88 -9.12 -5.44
CA VAL A 41 6.72 -7.96 -5.14
C VAL A 41 7.70 -8.34 -4.03
N SER A 42 8.99 -8.14 -4.31
CA SER A 42 10.06 -8.48 -3.39
C SER A 42 10.25 -7.40 -2.32
N SER A 43 10.54 -7.81 -1.09
CA SER A 43 10.93 -6.91 -0.01
C SER A 43 12.26 -6.26 -0.32
N PHE A 44 12.31 -4.93 -0.23
CA PHE A 44 13.50 -4.14 -0.52
C PHE A 44 13.68 -3.03 0.51
N GLY A 45 14.52 -3.29 1.51
CA GLY A 45 14.63 -2.45 2.70
C GLY A 45 13.49 -2.69 3.70
N GLY A 46 13.09 -1.62 4.38
CA GLY A 46 12.00 -1.62 5.35
C GLY A 46 12.39 -2.20 6.70
N ASN A 47 11.39 -2.55 7.50
CA ASN A 47 11.60 -3.23 8.77
C ASN A 47 11.91 -4.70 8.51
N VAL A 48 12.94 -5.19 9.18
CA VAL A 48 13.28 -6.60 9.20
C VAL A 48 13.11 -7.11 10.62
N CYS A 49 12.11 -7.98 10.82
CA CYS A 49 12.16 -8.95 11.90
C CYS A 49 12.03 -10.32 11.29
N CYS A 50 12.67 -11.30 11.93
CA CYS A 50 12.21 -12.67 11.83
C CYS A 50 12.37 -13.29 10.42
N THR A 51 13.09 -12.62 9.51
CA THR A 51 13.42 -13.04 8.13
C THR A 51 14.84 -13.60 7.98
N GLY A 52 15.58 -13.73 9.09
CA GLY A 52 16.99 -14.15 9.08
C GLY A 52 17.84 -13.22 8.20
N ASN A 53 18.58 -13.79 7.24
CA ASN A 53 19.41 -13.04 6.29
C ASN A 53 18.73 -12.86 4.92
N ALA A 54 17.42 -13.14 4.80
CA ALA A 54 16.72 -13.11 3.52
C ALA A 54 16.47 -11.67 3.00
N VAL A 55 16.45 -10.68 3.89
CA VAL A 55 16.23 -9.26 3.55
C VAL A 55 17.20 -8.39 4.33
N THR A 56 17.79 -7.39 3.67
CA THR A 56 18.50 -6.32 4.34
C THR A 56 17.52 -5.20 4.67
N GLY A 57 17.39 -4.86 5.96
CA GLY A 57 16.51 -3.79 6.41
C GLY A 57 17.12 -2.40 6.26
N GLY A 58 16.28 -1.38 6.35
CA GLY A 58 16.68 0.04 6.26
C GLY A 58 15.95 0.82 5.17
N ALA A 59 16.33 2.07 4.97
CA ALA A 59 15.79 2.92 3.92
C ALA A 59 16.50 2.62 2.59
N PHE A 60 15.75 2.19 1.59
CA PHE A 60 16.22 1.86 0.24
C PHE A 60 15.41 2.64 -0.79
N ASP A 61 16.07 2.98 -1.89
CA ASP A 61 15.44 3.69 -3.00
C ASP A 61 14.50 2.76 -3.78
N GLN A 62 13.20 3.05 -3.72
CA GLN A 62 12.15 2.17 -4.25
C GLN A 62 11.91 2.32 -5.75
N ARG A 63 12.51 3.32 -6.42
CA ARG A 63 12.26 3.61 -7.85
C ARG A 63 12.30 2.39 -8.76
N LYS A 64 13.22 1.45 -8.50
CA LYS A 64 13.33 0.23 -9.31
C LYS A 64 12.15 -0.74 -9.10
N MET A 65 11.64 -0.82 -7.87
CA MET A 65 10.46 -1.63 -7.56
C MET A 65 9.20 -1.02 -8.16
N GLU A 66 9.09 0.31 -8.11
CA GLU A 66 7.99 1.09 -8.68
C GLU A 66 7.86 0.97 -10.22
N GLU A 67 8.74 0.26 -10.92
CA GLU A 67 8.56 -0.09 -12.33
C GLU A 67 7.57 -1.26 -12.53
N ARG A 68 7.24 -2.01 -11.47
CA ARG A 68 6.37 -3.17 -11.57
C ARG A 68 4.90 -2.76 -11.77
N PRO A 69 4.15 -3.43 -12.68
CA PRO A 69 2.76 -3.11 -12.96
C PRO A 69 1.80 -3.48 -11.81
N ASP A 70 2.23 -4.32 -10.88
CA ASP A 70 1.49 -4.71 -9.67
C ASP A 70 1.78 -3.83 -8.46
N ILE A 71 2.47 -2.70 -8.66
CA ILE A 71 2.64 -1.64 -7.66
C ILE A 71 1.92 -0.38 -8.16
N LEU A 72 0.91 0.05 -7.41
CA LEU A 72 0.23 1.32 -7.60
C LEU A 72 0.97 2.41 -6.82
N VAL A 73 1.28 3.53 -7.46
CA VAL A 73 2.08 4.62 -6.89
C VAL A 73 1.23 5.89 -6.80
N TYR A 74 1.07 6.42 -5.59
CA TYR A 74 0.35 7.68 -5.34
C TYR A 74 1.28 8.68 -4.70
N THR A 75 1.46 9.85 -5.34
CA THR A 75 2.40 10.87 -4.86
C THR A 75 1.67 12.20 -4.61
N SER A 76 2.01 12.90 -3.52
CA SER A 76 1.48 14.24 -3.25
C SER A 76 2.14 15.29 -4.13
N GLU A 77 1.55 16.49 -4.16
CA GLU A 77 2.30 17.70 -4.52
C GLU A 77 3.48 17.91 -3.55
N PRO A 78 4.55 18.61 -3.97
CA PRO A 78 5.65 18.92 -3.08
C PRO A 78 5.15 19.72 -1.88
N PHE A 79 5.68 19.41 -0.71
CA PHE A 79 5.43 20.21 0.46
C PHE A 79 6.03 21.60 0.27
N LYS A 80 5.22 22.64 0.51
CA LYS A 80 5.65 24.05 0.37
C LYS A 80 6.63 24.48 1.47
N GLU A 81 6.52 23.85 2.63
CA GLU A 81 7.34 24.04 3.82
C GLU A 81 7.66 22.69 4.43
N GLY A 82 8.62 22.63 5.36
CA GLY A 82 8.99 21.37 6.00
C GLY A 82 7.84 20.79 6.84
N VAL A 83 7.59 19.49 6.71
CA VAL A 83 6.56 18.75 7.45
C VAL A 83 7.22 17.67 8.29
N GLU A 84 7.06 17.78 9.61
CA GLU A 84 7.48 16.73 10.54
C GLU A 84 6.34 15.73 10.76
N ALA A 85 6.50 14.53 10.20
CA ALA A 85 5.60 13.40 10.41
C ALA A 85 6.18 12.49 11.49
N SER A 86 5.74 12.71 12.73
CA SER A 86 6.23 11.99 13.91
C SER A 86 5.07 11.38 14.68
N GLY A 87 4.92 10.07 14.59
CA GLY A 87 3.87 9.30 15.26
C GLY A 87 3.18 8.27 14.35
N PRO A 88 1.99 7.80 14.77
CA PRO A 88 1.23 6.82 14.01
C PRO A 88 0.81 7.32 12.63
N ILE A 89 0.72 6.39 11.70
CA ILE A 89 0.17 6.58 10.35
C ILE A 89 -0.96 5.59 10.16
N ASP A 90 -2.15 6.12 9.88
CA ASP A 90 -3.35 5.33 9.64
C ASP A 90 -3.64 5.28 8.14
N VAL A 91 -3.91 4.08 7.63
CA VAL A 91 -4.28 3.87 6.23
C VAL A 91 -5.60 3.11 6.14
N THR A 92 -6.50 3.63 5.32
CA THR A 92 -7.74 2.97 4.95
C THR A 92 -7.78 2.82 3.45
N LEU A 93 -7.98 1.60 2.96
CA LEU A 93 -8.21 1.32 1.55
C LEU A 93 -9.61 0.78 1.34
N PHE A 94 -10.21 1.11 0.20
CA PHE A 94 -11.40 0.47 -0.32
C PHE A 94 -10.99 -0.38 -1.51
N VAL A 95 -11.21 -1.69 -1.44
CA VAL A 95 -10.60 -2.63 -2.37
C VAL A 95 -11.59 -3.65 -2.91
N GLY A 96 -11.31 -4.15 -4.11
CA GLY A 96 -12.00 -5.30 -4.71
C GLY A 96 -11.02 -6.38 -5.12
N SER A 97 -11.51 -7.60 -5.25
CA SER A 97 -10.77 -8.74 -5.80
C SER A 97 -11.75 -9.74 -6.42
N ASP A 98 -11.32 -10.44 -7.46
CA ASP A 98 -12.02 -11.62 -7.98
C ASP A 98 -11.65 -12.91 -7.24
N ALA A 99 -10.58 -12.89 -6.44
CA ALA A 99 -10.17 -14.00 -5.59
C ALA A 99 -11.00 -14.05 -4.29
N LYS A 100 -11.07 -15.24 -3.68
CA LYS A 100 -11.79 -15.47 -2.43
C LYS A 100 -11.10 -14.81 -1.23
N ASP A 101 -9.79 -14.66 -1.31
CA ASP A 101 -8.93 -13.95 -0.36
C ASP A 101 -7.70 -13.41 -1.11
N THR A 102 -7.07 -12.37 -0.59
CA THR A 102 -5.80 -11.79 -1.10
C THR A 102 -5.23 -10.89 0.01
N ASP A 103 -4.01 -10.40 -0.18
CA ASP A 103 -3.43 -9.37 0.67
C ASP A 103 -3.46 -8.00 -0.02
N PHE A 104 -3.41 -6.93 0.77
CA PHE A 104 -3.09 -5.58 0.33
C PHE A 104 -1.99 -5.01 1.21
N THR A 105 -0.91 -4.55 0.59
CA THR A 105 0.24 -3.92 1.24
C THR A 105 0.22 -2.43 1.01
N VAL A 106 0.73 -1.68 1.99
CA VAL A 106 0.97 -0.25 1.86
C VAL A 106 2.40 0.06 2.32
N LYS A 107 3.12 0.85 1.55
CA LYS A 107 4.45 1.38 1.92
C LYS A 107 4.44 2.89 1.86
N LEU A 108 4.96 3.52 2.91
CA LEU A 108 5.15 4.95 3.04
C LEU A 108 6.55 5.34 2.55
N ILE A 109 6.64 6.38 1.73
CA ILE A 109 7.87 6.80 1.06
C ILE A 109 8.06 8.31 1.15
N ASP A 110 9.30 8.72 1.37
CA ASP A 110 9.79 10.09 1.20
C ASP A 110 10.49 10.25 -0.16
N VAL A 111 9.89 11.06 -1.03
CA VAL A 111 10.44 11.37 -2.34
C VAL A 111 11.15 12.72 -2.28
N GLN A 112 12.45 12.69 -2.49
CA GLN A 112 13.30 13.86 -2.52
C GLN A 112 13.13 14.66 -3.83
N PRO A 113 13.55 15.94 -3.88
CA PRO A 113 13.42 16.76 -5.09
C PRO A 113 14.14 16.22 -6.33
N ASP A 114 15.18 15.39 -6.15
CA ASP A 114 15.91 14.72 -7.24
C ASP A 114 15.21 13.43 -7.72
N GLY A 115 14.08 13.08 -7.11
CA GLY A 115 13.28 11.90 -7.41
C GLY A 115 13.66 10.64 -6.61
N THR A 116 14.72 10.67 -5.80
CA THR A 116 15.08 9.54 -4.93
C THR A 116 13.95 9.24 -3.95
N ALA A 117 13.54 7.97 -3.83
CA ALA A 117 12.31 7.57 -3.14
C ALA A 117 12.61 6.57 -2.01
N TYR A 118 12.86 7.06 -0.79
CA TYR A 118 13.22 6.21 0.34
C TYR A 118 11.98 5.74 1.11
N ASN A 119 11.88 4.43 1.31
CA ASN A 119 10.83 3.88 2.17
C ASN A 119 11.06 4.17 3.65
N LEU A 120 9.98 4.48 4.35
CA LEU A 120 9.96 4.86 5.76
C LEU A 120 9.37 3.75 6.64
N ASP A 121 8.20 3.25 6.26
CA ASP A 121 7.52 2.14 6.93
C ASP A 121 6.56 1.46 5.96
N GLU A 122 6.10 0.26 6.29
CA GLU A 122 5.19 -0.53 5.46
C GLU A 122 4.41 -1.54 6.30
N THR A 123 3.21 -1.87 5.82
CA THR A 123 2.25 -2.74 6.49
C THR A 123 1.50 -3.60 5.47
N ILE A 124 0.80 -4.62 5.95
CA ILE A 124 -0.01 -5.54 5.15
C ILE A 124 -1.34 -5.81 5.86
N GLN A 125 -2.39 -6.01 5.09
CA GLN A 125 -3.65 -6.54 5.59
C GLN A 125 -4.11 -7.68 4.69
N ARG A 126 -4.20 -8.88 5.27
CA ARG A 126 -4.85 -10.02 4.63
C ARG A 126 -6.36 -9.90 4.73
N ALA A 127 -7.06 -10.00 3.61
CA ALA A 127 -8.47 -9.64 3.51
C ALA A 127 -9.38 -10.52 4.35
N ARG A 128 -9.06 -11.80 4.58
CA ARG A 128 -9.86 -12.67 5.45
C ARG A 128 -9.94 -12.25 6.91
N TYR A 129 -8.98 -11.44 7.37
CA TYR A 129 -8.92 -10.89 8.74
C TYR A 129 -9.41 -9.44 8.84
N ARG A 130 -10.00 -8.89 7.77
CA ARG A 130 -10.41 -7.46 7.71
C ARG A 130 -11.39 -7.00 8.80
N ASN A 131 -12.12 -7.93 9.41
CA ASN A 131 -13.08 -7.63 10.47
C ASN A 131 -12.46 -7.70 11.88
N GLY A 132 -11.19 -8.08 12.00
CA GLY A 132 -10.52 -8.34 13.27
C GLY A 132 -9.93 -9.76 13.33
N TYR A 133 -8.84 -9.93 14.05
CA TYR A 133 -8.13 -11.22 14.19
C TYR A 133 -8.83 -12.21 15.12
N ASP A 134 -9.75 -11.72 15.95
CA ASP A 134 -10.61 -12.48 16.86
C ASP A 134 -12.00 -12.77 16.26
N GLN A 135 -12.27 -12.27 15.06
CA GLN A 135 -13.55 -12.47 14.36
C GLN A 135 -13.50 -13.67 13.41
N PRO A 136 -14.66 -14.25 13.04
CA PRO A 136 -14.72 -15.26 12.00
C PRO A 136 -14.10 -14.76 10.68
N LEU A 137 -13.45 -15.68 9.96
CA LEU A 137 -12.87 -15.38 8.65
C LEU A 137 -13.95 -14.86 7.70
N ALA A 138 -13.61 -13.82 6.95
CA ALA A 138 -14.51 -13.19 6.00
C ALA A 138 -14.00 -13.37 4.57
N TRP A 139 -14.84 -13.81 3.64
CA TRP A 139 -14.41 -14.04 2.25
C TRP A 139 -14.74 -12.85 1.35
N MET A 140 -13.93 -12.64 0.32
CA MET A 140 -14.20 -11.65 -0.73
C MET A 140 -15.09 -12.29 -1.81
N GLU A 141 -15.94 -11.47 -2.41
CA GLU A 141 -16.78 -11.83 -3.54
C GLU A 141 -16.47 -10.89 -4.71
N ALA A 142 -16.33 -11.47 -5.91
CA ALA A 142 -16.07 -10.71 -7.12
C ALA A 142 -17.11 -9.60 -7.31
N GLY A 143 -16.65 -8.39 -7.61
CA GLY A 143 -17.48 -7.21 -7.83
C GLY A 143 -17.94 -6.48 -6.56
N LYS A 144 -17.59 -6.96 -5.36
CA LYS A 144 -17.85 -6.23 -4.10
C LYS A 144 -16.63 -5.41 -3.67
N VAL A 145 -16.89 -4.22 -3.14
CA VAL A 145 -15.89 -3.34 -2.55
C VAL A 145 -15.89 -3.50 -1.03
N TYR A 146 -14.71 -3.69 -0.45
CA TYR A 146 -14.50 -3.87 0.98
C TYR A 146 -13.60 -2.78 1.54
N LYS A 147 -13.94 -2.28 2.72
CA LYS A 147 -13.04 -1.40 3.49
C LYS A 147 -12.00 -2.25 4.21
N LEU A 148 -10.72 -1.92 4.02
CA LEU A 148 -9.59 -2.42 4.80
C LEU A 148 -9.02 -1.27 5.63
N THR A 149 -9.07 -1.41 6.96
CA THR A 149 -8.25 -0.60 7.86
C THR A 149 -6.93 -1.35 8.05
N LEU A 150 -5.83 -0.80 7.54
CA LEU A 150 -4.53 -1.45 7.67
C LEU A 150 -3.99 -1.25 9.09
N GLN A 151 -3.14 -2.18 9.54
CA GLN A 151 -2.48 -2.04 10.83
C GLN A 151 -1.64 -0.75 10.85
N PRO A 152 -1.66 0.01 11.96
CA PRO A 152 -0.95 1.28 12.05
C PRO A 152 0.55 1.11 11.78
N MET A 153 1.08 1.98 10.94
CA MET A 153 2.51 2.21 10.78
C MET A 153 2.97 3.29 11.75
N THR A 154 4.27 3.46 11.95
CA THR A 154 4.81 4.56 12.76
C THR A 154 6.11 5.07 12.15
N THR A 155 6.28 6.39 12.10
CA THR A 155 7.53 6.99 11.65
C THR A 155 7.86 8.24 12.45
N SER A 156 9.09 8.70 12.31
CA SER A 156 9.55 10.02 12.72
C SER A 156 10.44 10.54 11.60
N ASN A 157 9.82 11.17 10.60
CA ASN A 157 10.48 11.67 9.40
C ASN A 157 10.19 13.15 9.19
N PHE A 158 11.20 13.90 8.78
CA PHE A 158 11.06 15.28 8.38
C PHE A 158 11.12 15.39 6.86
N PHE A 159 9.97 15.63 6.24
CA PHE A 159 9.88 15.94 4.82
C PHE A 159 10.28 17.41 4.62
N ALA A 160 11.45 17.68 4.05
CA ALA A 160 11.87 19.05 3.79
C ALA A 160 10.99 19.71 2.71
N ALA A 161 11.04 21.04 2.60
CA ALA A 161 10.35 21.73 1.52
C ALA A 161 10.81 21.17 0.15
N GLY A 162 9.86 20.91 -0.74
CA GLY A 162 10.09 20.26 -2.03
C GLY A 162 10.04 18.73 -2.02
N HIS A 163 10.11 18.09 -0.84
CA HIS A 163 9.85 16.65 -0.74
C HIS A 163 8.38 16.35 -1.00
N ARG A 164 8.08 15.10 -1.36
CA ARG A 164 6.71 14.60 -1.53
C ARG A 164 6.47 13.40 -0.65
N LEU A 165 5.23 13.30 -0.16
CA LEU A 165 4.70 12.06 0.38
C LEU A 165 4.38 11.13 -0.77
N ARG A 166 4.81 9.87 -0.68
CA ARG A 166 4.36 8.81 -1.59
C ARG A 166 3.85 7.60 -0.81
N ILE A 167 2.84 6.97 -1.39
CA ILE A 167 2.32 5.67 -0.95
C ILE A 167 2.41 4.70 -2.12
N GLU A 168 2.95 3.51 -1.88
CA GLU A 168 2.77 2.36 -2.75
C GLU A 168 1.63 1.47 -2.23
N VAL A 169 0.81 0.94 -3.12
CA VAL A 169 -0.16 -0.12 -2.83
C VAL A 169 0.13 -1.33 -3.72
N SER A 170 0.16 -2.53 -3.14
CA SER A 170 0.30 -3.79 -3.88
C SER A 170 -0.43 -4.91 -3.12
N SER A 171 -0.19 -6.17 -3.48
CA SER A 171 -0.74 -7.35 -2.82
C SER A 171 0.32 -8.33 -2.33
N SER A 172 1.59 -7.93 -2.32
CA SER A 172 2.68 -8.72 -1.75
C SER A 172 3.87 -7.86 -1.33
N ASN A 173 4.65 -8.41 -0.42
CA ASN A 173 5.93 -7.86 0.02
C ASN A 173 6.74 -9.02 0.63
N PHE A 174 7.29 -9.86 -0.24
CA PHE A 174 7.91 -11.13 0.12
C PHE A 174 9.45 -11.04 0.12
N PRO A 175 10.18 -11.59 1.11
CA PRO A 175 9.71 -12.50 2.15
C PRO A 175 9.42 -11.82 3.51
N ARG A 176 9.25 -10.49 3.58
CA ARG A 176 8.84 -9.83 4.83
C ARG A 176 7.50 -10.39 5.33
N PHE A 177 6.55 -10.60 4.43
CA PHE A 177 5.29 -11.30 4.69
C PHE A 177 5.19 -12.56 3.83
N ASP A 178 4.47 -13.57 4.33
CA ASP A 178 4.11 -14.73 3.51
C ASP A 178 3.19 -14.29 2.36
N ARG A 179 3.29 -14.97 1.22
CA ARG A 179 2.47 -14.66 0.05
C ARG A 179 1.06 -15.17 0.29
N ASN A 180 0.04 -14.39 -0.06
CA ASN A 180 -1.30 -14.94 -0.20
C ASN A 180 -1.37 -15.83 -1.45
N MET A 181 -1.89 -17.04 -1.30
CA MET A 181 -2.09 -17.97 -2.43
C MET A 181 -3.42 -17.72 -3.17
N ASN A 182 -4.23 -16.78 -2.68
CA ASN A 182 -5.50 -16.31 -3.24
C ASN A 182 -6.64 -17.34 -3.31
N THR A 183 -6.47 -18.50 -2.66
CA THR A 183 -7.42 -19.61 -2.65
C THR A 183 -8.44 -19.52 -1.51
N GLY A 184 -8.12 -18.78 -0.45
CA GLY A 184 -8.80 -18.85 0.84
C GLY A 184 -8.46 -20.10 1.67
N GLY A 185 -7.47 -20.89 1.25
CA GLY A 185 -7.00 -22.10 1.91
C GLY A 185 -6.01 -21.84 3.04
N ASN A 186 -5.35 -22.89 3.51
CA ASN A 186 -4.33 -22.80 4.56
C ASN A 186 -2.99 -22.36 3.94
N ASN A 187 -2.72 -21.05 3.90
CA ASN A 187 -1.50 -20.51 3.28
C ASN A 187 -0.19 -21.25 3.60
N TYR A 188 -0.03 -21.79 4.81
CA TYR A 188 1.19 -22.45 5.27
C TYR A 188 1.47 -23.82 4.62
N ASP A 189 0.46 -24.48 4.02
CA ASP A 189 0.61 -25.78 3.35
C ASP A 189 0.29 -25.75 1.86
N GLU A 190 -0.01 -24.56 1.32
CA GLU A 190 -0.35 -24.35 -0.07
C GLU A 190 0.88 -24.13 -0.96
N SER A 191 0.85 -24.76 -2.14
CA SER A 191 1.91 -24.64 -3.15
C SER A 191 1.41 -24.16 -4.51
N LYS A 192 0.09 -24.12 -4.72
CA LYS A 192 -0.54 -23.68 -5.97
C LYS A 192 -1.40 -22.46 -5.69
N GLY A 193 -0.97 -21.32 -6.22
CA GLY A 193 -1.69 -20.06 -6.10
C GLY A 193 -2.69 -19.87 -7.23
N VAL A 194 -3.61 -18.93 -7.03
CA VAL A 194 -4.50 -18.40 -8.06
C VAL A 194 -4.10 -16.95 -8.33
N VAL A 195 -4.08 -16.54 -9.60
CA VAL A 195 -3.86 -15.13 -9.95
C VAL A 195 -5.10 -14.33 -9.56
N ALA A 196 -4.90 -13.22 -8.84
CA ALA A 196 -5.97 -12.32 -8.41
C ALA A 196 -5.92 -11.00 -9.20
N HIS A 197 -7.09 -10.51 -9.62
CA HIS A 197 -7.27 -9.19 -10.21
C HIS A 197 -7.84 -8.26 -9.14
N ASN A 198 -6.95 -7.43 -8.59
CA ASN A 198 -7.24 -6.58 -7.45
C ASN A 198 -7.50 -5.14 -7.89
N THR A 199 -8.39 -4.46 -7.17
CA THR A 199 -8.70 -3.04 -7.42
C THR A 199 -8.57 -2.21 -6.17
N VAL A 200 -8.14 -0.96 -6.31
CA VAL A 200 -8.17 0.07 -5.27
C VAL A 200 -9.11 1.17 -5.73
N HIS A 201 -10.19 1.37 -4.98
CA HIS A 201 -11.22 2.37 -5.24
C HIS A 201 -10.86 3.69 -4.58
N HIS A 202 -11.18 4.79 -5.25
CA HIS A 202 -10.92 6.13 -4.74
C HIS A 202 -11.98 7.12 -5.23
N SER A 203 -12.93 7.43 -4.35
CA SER A 203 -14.01 8.37 -4.62
C SER A 203 -14.59 8.93 -3.32
N ARG A 204 -15.62 9.76 -3.42
CA ARG A 204 -16.37 10.25 -2.27
C ARG A 204 -17.03 9.11 -1.49
N GLN A 205 -17.48 8.07 -2.18
CA GLN A 205 -18.07 6.88 -1.56
C GLN A 205 -16.99 5.95 -0.99
N TYR A 206 -15.85 5.84 -1.71
CA TYR A 206 -14.75 4.94 -1.40
C TYR A 206 -13.48 5.76 -1.13
N ALA A 207 -13.47 6.48 -0.01
CA ALA A 207 -12.42 7.44 0.32
C ALA A 207 -11.16 6.73 0.85
N SER A 208 -10.42 6.04 -0.02
CA SER A 208 -9.11 5.49 0.32
C SER A 208 -8.17 6.63 0.70
N GLN A 209 -7.52 6.52 1.86
CA GLN A 209 -6.81 7.64 2.50
C GLN A 209 -5.64 7.17 3.36
N VAL A 210 -4.67 8.08 3.54
CA VAL A 210 -3.58 7.99 4.51
C VAL A 210 -3.61 9.21 5.42
N THR A 211 -3.44 9.01 6.72
CA THR A 211 -3.37 10.08 7.71
C THR A 211 -2.05 10.02 8.46
N LEU A 212 -1.26 11.09 8.31
CA LEU A 212 0.01 11.28 9.02
C LEU A 212 -0.22 12.02 10.34
N THR A 213 0.44 11.57 11.42
CA THR A 213 0.59 12.39 12.63
C THR A 213 1.63 13.47 12.36
N VAL A 214 1.21 14.73 12.33
CA VAL A 214 2.10 15.89 12.06
C VAL A 214 2.31 16.69 13.33
N VAL A 215 3.57 16.91 13.70
CA VAL A 215 3.96 17.75 14.83
C VAL A 215 4.09 19.19 14.34
N LYS A 216 3.32 20.11 14.94
CA LYS A 216 3.49 21.54 14.71
C LYS A 216 4.69 22.02 15.52
N ARG A 217 5.64 22.66 14.84
CA ARG A 217 6.73 23.41 15.48
C ARG A 217 6.30 24.83 15.77
#